data_AF-A0A7V9NRJ3-F1
#
_entry.id   AF-A0A7V9NRJ3-F1
#
_cell.length_a   1.000
_cell.length_b   1.000
_cell.length_c   1.000
_cell.angle_alpha   90.00
_cell.angle_beta   90.00
_cell.angle_gamma   90.00
#
_symmetry.space_group_name_H-M   'P 1'
#
loop_
_entity.id
_entity.type
_entity.pdbx_description
1 polymer ?
#
loop_
_entity_poly.entity_id
_entity_poly.type
_entity_poly.pdbx_seq_one_letter_code
_entity_poly.pdbx_strand_id
1 'polypeptide(L)'
;MATSPAPEQMGFRGPQVCKLVGITYRQLDYWARTDLLRPSLADAAGSGTQRLYSYHDVLSLKVIKTFLDAGLALPAARRAIDCLRQAGDDLASANIVLSDASSVLTSTNDELFDLVKGGQGVLNIFPMAGVVDELDAAIVSLGEKDAPVRVAANL
;
A
#
# COMPACT_ATOMS: atom_id res chain seq x y z
N MET A 1 5.67 22.09 -21.77
CA MET A 1 6.08 21.51 -20.48
C MET A 1 5.49 20.12 -20.41
N ALA A 2 6.31 19.06 -20.39
CA ALA A 2 5.79 17.71 -20.22
C ALA A 2 5.33 17.54 -18.77
N THR A 3 4.04 17.30 -18.55
CA THR A 3 3.50 16.97 -17.25
C THR A 3 4.18 15.70 -16.74
N SER A 4 4.83 15.76 -15.57
CA SER A 4 5.37 14.57 -14.91
C SER A 4 4.24 13.53 -14.76
N PRO A 5 4.50 12.25 -15.06
CA PRO A 5 3.46 11.23 -14.95
C PRO A 5 2.96 11.16 -13.51
N ALA A 6 1.64 10.98 -13.33
CA ALA A 6 1.06 10.74 -12.02
C ALA A 6 1.66 9.44 -11.43
N PRO A 7 1.81 9.31 -10.10
CA PRO A 7 2.36 8.11 -9.45
C PRO A 7 1.67 6.81 -9.88
N GLU A 8 0.38 6.86 -10.19
CA GLU A 8 -0.39 5.70 -10.68
C GLU A 8 0.06 5.19 -12.06
N GLN A 9 0.73 6.02 -12.85
CA GLN A 9 1.32 5.66 -14.14
C GLN A 9 2.77 5.17 -13.99
N MET A 10 3.19 4.82 -12.77
CA MET A 10 4.53 4.35 -12.46
C MET A 10 4.53 2.90 -11.98
N GLY A 11 5.56 2.17 -12.41
CA GLY A 11 5.90 0.82 -11.98
C GLY A 11 7.24 0.80 -11.26
N PHE A 12 7.25 0.15 -10.10
CA PHE A 12 8.37 0.10 -9.18
C PHE A 12 8.98 -1.30 -9.16
N ARG A 13 10.30 -1.40 -9.35
CA ARG A 13 11.07 -2.64 -9.26
C ARG A 13 11.39 -2.96 -7.81
N GLY A 14 11.71 -4.23 -7.53
CA GLY A 14 12.02 -4.71 -6.18
C GLY A 14 12.96 -3.81 -5.34
N PRO A 15 14.11 -3.34 -5.87
CA PRO A 15 14.99 -2.43 -5.13
C PRO A 15 14.34 -1.08 -4.77
N GLN A 16 13.55 -0.50 -5.68
CA GLN A 16 12.81 0.73 -5.42
C GLN A 16 11.76 0.50 -4.34
N VAL A 17 11.00 -0.58 -4.44
CA VAL A 17 9.99 -0.95 -3.43
C VAL A 17 10.62 -1.13 -2.06
N CYS A 18 11.75 -1.85 -1.97
CA CYS A 18 12.47 -2.03 -0.70
C CYS A 18 12.86 -0.69 -0.07
N LYS A 19 13.33 0.27 -0.88
CA LYS A 19 13.71 1.62 -0.46
C LYS A 19 12.51 2.46 -0.03
N LEU A 20 11.44 2.47 -0.82
CA LEU A 20 10.23 3.27 -0.56
C LEU A 20 9.46 2.78 0.67
N VAL A 21 9.43 1.46 0.89
CA VAL A 21 8.70 0.84 2.00
C VAL A 21 9.58 0.72 3.25
N GLY A 22 10.90 0.63 3.10
CA GLY A 22 11.81 0.36 4.22
C GLY A 22 11.78 -1.11 4.66
N ILE A 23 11.77 -2.03 3.69
CA ILE A 23 11.85 -3.49 3.91
C ILE A 23 13.07 -4.09 3.22
N THR A 24 13.49 -5.25 3.69
CA THR A 24 14.52 -6.04 3.01
C THR A 24 13.96 -6.74 1.77
N TYR A 25 14.84 -7.04 0.82
CA TYR A 25 14.46 -7.83 -0.37
C TYR A 25 13.90 -9.21 0.01
N ARG A 26 14.39 -9.80 1.11
CA ARG A 26 13.89 -11.08 1.63
C ARG A 26 12.46 -10.98 2.16
N GLN A 27 12.11 -9.89 2.85
CA GLN A 27 10.74 -9.64 3.27
C GLN A 27 9.82 -9.49 2.07
N LEU A 28 10.23 -8.68 1.09
CA LEU A 28 9.48 -8.50 -0.16
C LEU A 28 9.26 -9.83 -0.91
N ASP A 29 10.32 -10.63 -1.07
CA ASP A 29 10.23 -11.93 -1.74
C ASP A 29 9.36 -12.92 -0.96
N TYR A 30 9.49 -12.95 0.37
CA TYR A 30 8.66 -13.79 1.22
C TYR A 30 7.18 -13.43 1.10
N TRP A 31 6.83 -12.13 1.16
CA TRP A 31 5.44 -11.67 1.03
C TRP A 31 4.84 -11.91 -0.36
N ALA A 32 5.65 -11.83 -1.42
CA ALA A 32 5.23 -12.20 -2.76
C ALA A 32 4.99 -13.71 -2.89
N ARG A 33 5.89 -14.52 -2.34
CA ARG A 33 5.84 -15.99 -2.45
C ARG A 33 4.75 -16.63 -1.58
N THR A 34 4.29 -15.95 -0.53
CA THR A 34 3.16 -16.40 0.32
C THR A 34 1.83 -15.77 -0.06
N ASP A 35 1.75 -15.07 -1.19
CA ASP A 35 0.54 -14.36 -1.64
C ASP A 35 -0.03 -13.38 -0.59
N LEU A 36 0.84 -12.85 0.29
CA LEU A 36 0.47 -11.73 1.15
C LEU A 36 0.29 -10.47 0.28
N LEU A 37 1.26 -10.23 -0.61
CA LEU A 37 1.15 -9.23 -1.66
C LEU A 37 2.01 -9.62 -2.85
N ARG A 38 1.39 -9.74 -4.03
CA ARG A 38 2.08 -9.95 -5.31
C ARG A 38 2.12 -8.67 -6.13
N PRO A 39 3.14 -8.48 -6.99
CA PRO A 39 3.16 -7.39 -7.95
C PRO A 39 1.92 -7.46 -8.87
N SER A 40 1.22 -6.33 -9.04
CA SER A 40 0.03 -6.26 -9.87
C SER A 40 0.31 -5.93 -11.34
N LEU A 41 1.44 -5.26 -11.64
CA LEU A 41 1.78 -4.88 -13.02
C LEU A 41 2.50 -6.00 -13.77
N ALA A 42 3.48 -6.64 -13.13
CA ALA A 42 4.17 -7.80 -13.71
C ALA A 42 4.76 -8.69 -12.62
N ASP A 43 4.47 -9.98 -12.68
CA ASP A 43 5.19 -10.98 -11.90
C ASP A 43 6.44 -11.47 -12.64
N ALA A 44 7.36 -12.12 -11.92
CA ALA A 44 8.52 -12.75 -12.52
C ALA A 44 8.11 -14.11 -13.12
N ALA A 45 8.29 -14.27 -14.44
CA ALA A 45 8.00 -15.48 -15.21
C ALA A 45 9.29 -16.16 -15.74
N GLY A 46 10.33 -16.25 -14.90
CA GLY A 46 11.59 -16.93 -15.23
C GLY A 46 12.82 -16.01 -15.27
N SER A 47 13.94 -16.55 -15.74
CA SER A 47 15.22 -15.83 -15.80
C SER A 47 15.12 -14.60 -16.71
N GLY A 48 15.51 -13.43 -16.17
CA GLY A 48 15.52 -12.16 -16.90
C GLY A 48 14.25 -11.32 -16.80
N THR A 49 13.17 -11.86 -16.24
CA THR A 49 11.95 -11.07 -15.95
C THR A 49 12.05 -10.47 -14.54
N GLN A 50 11.53 -9.26 -14.38
CA GLN A 50 11.54 -8.56 -13.08
C GLN A 50 10.13 -8.27 -12.64
N ARG A 51 9.90 -8.38 -11.33
CA ARG A 51 8.65 -7.96 -10.70
C ARG A 51 8.48 -6.45 -10.84
N LEU A 52 7.30 -6.02 -11.24
CA LEU A 52 6.92 -4.62 -11.32
C LEU A 52 5.66 -4.39 -10.49
N TYR A 53 5.78 -3.50 -9.51
CA TYR A 53 4.75 -3.18 -8.54
C TYR A 53 4.09 -1.85 -8.91
N SER A 54 2.77 -1.77 -8.82
CA SER A 54 2.02 -0.53 -8.96
C SER A 54 2.18 0.39 -7.75
N TYR A 55 1.75 1.64 -7.86
CA TYR A 55 1.63 2.55 -6.71
C TYR A 55 0.82 1.93 -5.56
N HIS A 56 -0.34 1.34 -5.86
CA HIS A 56 -1.20 0.66 -4.86
C HIS A 56 -0.52 -0.53 -4.18
N ASP A 57 0.34 -1.27 -4.90
CA ASP A 57 1.10 -2.36 -4.29
C ASP A 57 2.10 -1.80 -3.27
N VAL A 58 2.83 -0.73 -3.62
CA VAL A 58 3.81 -0.10 -2.73
C VAL A 58 3.14 0.47 -1.49
N LEU A 59 1.98 1.11 -1.65
CA LEU A 59 1.19 1.63 -0.54
C LEU A 59 0.71 0.49 0.37
N SER A 60 0.17 -0.59 -0.21
CA SER A 60 -0.26 -1.78 0.54
C SER A 60 0.89 -2.45 1.30
N LEU A 61 2.09 -2.51 0.71
CA LEU A 61 3.30 -3.00 1.38
C LEU A 61 3.71 -2.11 2.56
N LYS A 62 3.54 -0.79 2.44
CA LYS A 62 3.79 0.16 3.53
C LYS A 62 2.82 -0.05 4.68
N VAL A 63 1.54 -0.27 4.39
CA VAL A 63 0.53 -0.63 5.41
C VAL A 63 0.85 -1.98 6.07
N ILE A 64 1.20 -3.02 5.30
CA ILE A 64 1.64 -4.31 5.86
C ILE A 64 2.80 -4.10 6.84
N LYS A 65 3.84 -3.39 6.42
CA LYS A 65 5.01 -3.13 7.25
C LYS A 65 4.61 -2.42 8.53
N THR A 66 3.88 -1.31 8.44
CA THR A 66 3.50 -0.50 9.60
C THR A 66 2.69 -1.32 10.61
N PHE A 67 1.82 -2.20 10.13
CA PHE A 67 1.01 -3.05 11.01
C PHE A 67 1.87 -4.10 11.72
N LEU A 68 2.77 -4.75 10.99
CA LEU A 68 3.66 -5.75 11.57
C LEU A 68 4.66 -5.12 12.55
N ASP A 69 5.17 -3.92 12.26
CA ASP A 69 6.04 -3.16 13.15
C ASP A 69 5.31 -2.72 14.44
N ALA A 70 4.00 -2.45 14.35
CA ALA A 70 3.12 -2.17 15.49
C ALA A 70 2.69 -3.44 16.27
N GLY A 71 3.13 -4.63 15.86
CA GLY A 71 2.79 -5.90 16.50
C GLY A 71 1.40 -6.45 16.15
N LEU A 72 0.73 -5.88 15.14
CA LEU A 72 -0.55 -6.41 14.66
C LEU A 72 -0.35 -7.76 13.96
N ALA A 73 -1.29 -8.67 14.19
CA ALA A 73 -1.24 -10.00 13.60
C ALA A 73 -1.44 -9.97 12.07
N LEU A 74 -0.79 -10.89 11.36
CA LEU A 74 -0.87 -11.00 9.90
C LEU A 74 -2.31 -11.03 9.32
N PRO A 75 -3.31 -11.70 9.95
CA PRO A 75 -4.69 -11.63 9.49
C PRO A 75 -5.28 -10.23 9.49
N ALA A 76 -4.91 -9.37 10.44
CA ALA A 76 -5.38 -7.99 10.52
C ALA A 76 -4.77 -7.14 9.39
N ALA A 77 -3.49 -7.32 9.09
CA ALA A 77 -2.85 -6.71 7.93
C ALA A 77 -3.52 -7.13 6.62
N ARG A 78 -3.82 -8.42 6.45
CA ARG A 78 -4.46 -8.92 5.23
C ARG A 78 -5.85 -8.31 5.02
N ARG A 79 -6.64 -8.24 6.09
CA ARG A 79 -7.94 -7.57 6.10
C ARG A 79 -7.87 -6.10 5.69
N ALA A 80 -6.89 -5.35 6.21
CA ALA A 80 -6.68 -3.95 5.84
C ALA A 80 -6.32 -3.76 4.37
N ILE A 81 -5.48 -4.63 3.80
CA ILE A 81 -5.15 -4.57 2.37
C ILE A 81 -6.38 -4.86 1.51
N ASP A 82 -7.21 -5.82 1.90
CA ASP A 82 -8.44 -6.13 1.17
C ASP A 82 -9.41 -4.94 1.20
N CYS A 83 -9.46 -4.19 2.31
CA CYS A 83 -10.18 -2.92 2.39
C CYS A 83 -9.61 -1.86 1.42
N LEU A 84 -8.28 -1.70 1.36
CA LEU A 84 -7.64 -0.75 0.43
C LEU A 84 -7.93 -1.07 -1.04
N ARG A 85 -7.94 -2.36 -1.40
CA ARG A 85 -8.28 -2.80 -2.77
C ARG A 85 -9.71 -2.45 -3.18
N GLN A 86 -10.62 -2.30 -2.22
CA GLN A 86 -12.03 -1.97 -2.47
C GLN A 86 -12.28 -0.45 -2.52
N ALA A 87 -11.39 0.35 -1.95
CA ALA A 87 -11.58 1.78 -1.73
C ALA A 87 -11.40 2.66 -2.99
N GLY A 88 -10.76 2.14 -4.05
CA GLY A 88 -10.47 2.91 -5.26
C GLY A 88 -9.32 3.91 -5.08
N ASP A 89 -9.39 5.04 -5.79
CA ASP A 89 -8.24 5.94 -5.98
C ASP A 89 -8.08 7.01 -4.88
N ASP A 90 -9.15 7.37 -4.16
CA ASP A 90 -9.08 8.37 -3.08
C ASP A 90 -8.66 7.75 -1.73
N LEU A 91 -7.44 7.22 -1.70
CA LEU A 91 -6.88 6.59 -0.51
C LEU A 91 -6.39 7.62 0.53
N ALA A 92 -6.14 8.87 0.13
CA ALA A 92 -5.65 9.90 1.04
C ALA A 92 -6.69 10.30 2.09
N SER A 93 -7.99 10.30 1.73
CA SER A 93 -9.09 10.59 2.65
C SER A 93 -9.47 9.39 3.54
N ALA A 94 -8.96 8.20 3.25
CA ALA A 94 -9.36 6.97 3.92
C ALA A 94 -8.71 6.78 5.30
N ASN A 95 -9.47 6.13 6.18
CA ASN A 95 -9.03 5.60 7.46
C ASN A 95 -9.34 4.10 7.49
N ILE A 96 -8.37 3.30 7.91
CA ILE A 96 -8.59 1.88 8.19
C ILE A 96 -8.95 1.74 9.66
N VAL A 97 -10.15 1.20 9.93
CA VAL A 97 -10.58 0.89 11.30
C VAL A 97 -10.55 -0.63 11.49
N LEU A 98 -9.78 -1.08 12.48
CA LEU A 98 -9.68 -2.48 12.86
C LEU A 98 -10.38 -2.72 14.20
N SER A 99 -11.17 -3.78 14.24
CA SER A 99 -11.74 -4.35 15.46
C SER A 99 -11.37 -5.84 15.59
N ASP A 100 -11.67 -6.44 16.74
CA ASP A 100 -11.43 -7.87 16.99
C ASP A 100 -12.21 -8.79 16.02
N ALA A 101 -13.38 -8.34 15.56
CA ALA A 101 -14.28 -9.13 14.72
C ALA A 101 -14.27 -8.72 13.23
N SER A 102 -13.82 -7.52 12.89
CA SER A 102 -13.93 -6.97 11.53
C SER A 102 -12.87 -5.90 11.21
N SER A 103 -12.77 -5.54 9.94
CA SER A 103 -12.06 -4.36 9.47
C SER A 103 -12.97 -3.58 8.53
N VAL A 104 -12.99 -2.26 8.65
CA VAL A 104 -13.81 -1.37 7.82
C VAL A 104 -12.94 -0.21 7.36
N LEU A 105 -13.10 0.19 6.10
CA LEU A 105 -12.55 1.44 5.59
C LEU A 105 -13.60 2.53 5.73
N THR A 106 -13.19 3.70 6.19
CA THR A 106 -14.05 4.87 6.25
C THR A 106 -13.33 6.09 5.72
N SER A 107 -13.96 6.82 4.82
CA SER A 107 -13.36 8.00 4.18
C SER A 107 -13.83 9.32 4.80
N THR A 108 -14.69 9.27 5.82
CA THR A 108 -15.23 10.46 6.49
C THR A 108 -15.22 10.32 8.00
N ASN A 109 -15.05 11.44 8.70
CA ASN A 109 -15.11 11.48 10.15
C ASN A 109 -16.50 11.05 10.68
N ASP A 110 -17.57 11.34 9.94
CA ASP A 110 -18.94 11.03 10.36
C ASP A 110 -19.20 9.51 10.39
N GLU A 111 -18.79 8.79 9.34
CA GLU A 111 -18.84 7.32 9.31
C GLU A 111 -18.00 6.68 10.43
N LEU A 112 -16.84 7.27 10.74
CA LEU A 112 -15.99 6.84 11.84
C LEU A 112 -16.65 7.05 13.21
N PHE A 113 -17.31 8.20 13.42
CA PHE A 113 -18.08 8.47 14.63
C PHE A 113 -19.25 7.50 14.82
N ASP A 114 -19.95 7.15 13.74
CA ASP A 114 -21.05 6.19 13.78
C ASP A 114 -20.56 4.79 14.15
N LEU A 115 -19.40 4.37 13.64
CA LEU A 115 -18.79 3.08 13.98
C LEU A 115 -18.39 3.00 15.46
N VAL A 116 -17.84 4.09 16.02
CA VAL A 116 -17.45 4.19 17.44
C VAL A 116 -18.69 4.22 18.35
N LYS A 117 -19.77 4.92 17.96
CA LYS A 117 -21.00 5.00 18.75
C LYS A 117 -21.81 3.70 18.78
N GLY A 118 -21.62 2.82 17.80
CA GLY A 118 -22.25 1.50 17.74
C GLY A 118 -21.86 0.51 18.84
N GLY A 119 -20.96 0.89 19.76
CA GLY A 119 -20.60 0.08 20.93
C GLY A 119 -19.62 -1.07 20.64
N GLN A 120 -18.93 -1.04 19.49
CA GLN A 120 -17.83 -1.95 19.20
C GLN A 120 -16.62 -1.54 20.04
N GLY A 121 -16.01 -2.49 20.77
CA GLY A 121 -15.00 -2.27 21.82
C GLY A 121 -13.78 -1.40 21.47
N VAL A 122 -12.56 -1.94 21.56
CA VAL A 122 -11.36 -1.15 21.22
C VAL A 122 -11.21 -1.12 19.70
N LEU A 123 -11.11 0.08 19.13
CA LEU A 123 -10.91 0.30 17.70
C LEU A 123 -9.51 0.87 17.46
N ASN A 124 -8.75 0.22 16.57
CA ASN A 124 -7.50 0.81 16.07
C ASN A 124 -7.81 1.58 14.79
N ILE A 125 -7.57 2.89 14.81
CA ILE A 125 -7.77 3.77 13.66
C ILE A 125 -6.41 4.07 13.04
N PHE A 126 -6.30 3.83 11.73
CA PHE A 126 -5.07 4.05 10.97
C PHE A 126 -5.34 5.01 9.79
N PRO A 127 -4.92 6.28 9.89
CA PRO A 127 -5.10 7.28 8.83
C PRO A 127 -4.17 7.01 7.65
N MET A 128 -4.71 7.01 6.42
CA MET A 128 -3.92 6.77 5.21
C MET A 128 -3.23 8.03 4.67
N ALA A 129 -3.75 9.23 4.96
CA ALA A 129 -3.21 10.51 4.49
C ALA A 129 -1.68 10.61 4.68
N GLY A 130 -1.19 10.37 5.91
CA GLY A 130 0.23 10.45 6.20
C GLY A 130 1.07 9.39 5.47
N VAL A 131 0.50 8.21 5.21
CA VAL A 131 1.20 7.14 4.48
C VAL A 131 1.34 7.50 3.00
N VAL A 132 0.28 8.07 2.42
CA VAL A 132 0.27 8.59 1.05
C VAL A 132 1.27 9.72 0.90
N ASP A 133 1.20 10.75 1.76
CA ASP A 133 2.11 11.91 1.73
C ASP A 133 3.58 11.48 1.83
N GLU A 134 3.89 10.56 2.74
CA GLU A 134 5.25 10.06 2.94
C GLU A 134 5.73 9.24 1.73
N LEU A 135 4.84 8.46 1.12
CA LEU A 135 5.18 7.68 -0.08
C LEU A 135 5.42 8.60 -1.28
N ASP A 136 4.54 9.57 -1.52
CA ASP A 136 4.68 10.52 -2.62
C ASP A 136 5.97 11.33 -2.50
N ALA A 137 6.28 11.83 -1.30
CA ALA A 137 7.54 12.52 -1.03
C ALA A 137 8.76 11.63 -1.29
N ALA A 138 8.69 10.34 -0.91
CA ALA A 138 9.76 9.38 -1.14
C ALA A 138 9.95 9.04 -2.63
N ILE A 139 8.86 8.96 -3.41
CA ILE A 139 8.89 8.73 -4.86
C ILE A 139 9.56 9.92 -5.57
N VAL A 140 9.20 11.15 -5.20
CA VAL A 140 9.82 12.37 -5.76
C VAL A 140 11.33 12.41 -5.47
N SER A 141 11.75 11.81 -4.35
CA SER A 141 13.15 11.77 -3.91
C SER A 141 13.97 10.62 -4.56
N LEU A 142 13.39 9.82 -5.45
CA LEU A 142 14.13 8.81 -6.19
C LEU A 142 15.09 9.48 -7.20
N GLY A 143 16.37 9.12 -7.13
CA GLY A 143 17.38 9.61 -8.08
C GLY A 143 17.25 8.94 -9.45
N GLU A 144 17.97 9.46 -10.45
CA GLU A 144 17.88 8.99 -11.85
C GLU A 144 18.12 7.47 -12.04
N LYS A 145 19.03 6.88 -11.24
CA LYS A 145 19.31 5.43 -11.27
C LYS A 145 18.16 4.57 -10.76
N ASP A 146 17.28 5.16 -9.96
CA ASP A 146 16.10 4.56 -9.38
C ASP A 146 14.83 5.16 -10.00
N ALA A 147 14.88 5.63 -11.25
CA ALA A 147 13.68 6.18 -11.91
C ALA A 147 12.61 5.08 -12.10
N PRO A 148 11.35 5.32 -11.72
CA PRO A 148 10.28 4.36 -11.92
C PRO A 148 9.99 4.15 -13.41
N VAL A 149 9.52 2.96 -13.75
CA VAL A 149 9.14 2.60 -15.12
C VAL A 149 7.78 3.24 -15.42
N ARG A 150 7.65 3.98 -16.52
CA ARG A 150 6.33 4.45 -16.95
C ARG A 150 5.50 3.28 -17.44
N VAL A 151 4.30 3.12 -16.89
CA VAL A 151 3.30 2.18 -17.38
C VAL A 151 2.22 2.95 -18.13
N ALA A 152 1.64 2.31 -19.15
CA ALA A 152 0.49 2.88 -19.84
C ALA A 152 -0.67 2.99 -18.84
N ALA A 153 -1.38 4.11 -18.85
CA ALA A 153 -2.67 4.18 -18.19
C ALA A 153 -3.59 3.17 -18.89
N ASN A 154 -4.08 2.17 -18.16
CA ASN A 154 -5.16 1.34 -18.68
C ASN A 154 -6.40 2.25 -18.78
N LEU A 155 -6.80 2.57 -20.02
CA LEU A 155 -8.03 3.29 -20.37
C LEU A 155 -9.27 2.48 -20.02
#